data_AF-A0A6A6GUP4-F1
#
_entry.id   AF-A0A6A6GUP4-F1
#
_cell.length_a   1.000
_cell.length_b   1.000
_cell.length_c   1.000
_cell.angle_alpha   90.00
_cell.angle_beta   90.00
_cell.angle_gamma   90.00
#
_symmetry.space_group_name_H-M   'P 1'
#
loop_
_entity.id
_entity.type
_entity.pdbx_description
1 polymer ?
#
loop_
_entity_poly.entity_id
_entity_poly.type
_entity_poly.pdbx_seq_one_letter_code
_entity_poly.pdbx_strand_id
1 'polypeptide(L)'
;MAAALALRNCHIHSRSLPRMKSMTPPPNYGAVIPGCIFRSGYPLEANQGFLETLKLKTVLTLVSAITPPAHAEWMKENGIEHIQIPILPNKEGKPSTPVVNFNSALAVILRRSSHPILIHCNQGRHRTGCVVACFRRVIGEDLIAAISEYHTYADPKARPPDEVWIRNYDATALARVAAHEHWIGSPQQPTARTLTPVASRTGAPKVRA
;
A
#
# COMPACT_ATOMS: atom_id res chain seq x y z
N MET A 1 -16.22 -71.87 17.56
CA MET A 1 -15.65 -70.69 16.85
C MET A 1 -16.65 -69.54 16.94
N ALA A 2 -16.37 -68.53 17.77
CA ALA A 2 -17.15 -67.29 17.82
C ALA A 2 -16.17 -66.13 17.61
N ALA A 3 -16.36 -65.39 16.51
CA ALA A 3 -15.53 -64.24 16.16
C ALA A 3 -15.99 -63.02 16.96
N ALA A 4 -15.13 -62.49 17.81
CA ALA A 4 -15.36 -61.23 18.52
C ALA A 4 -15.17 -60.05 17.55
N LEU A 5 -16.22 -59.27 17.35
CA LEU A 5 -16.20 -58.04 16.56
C LEU A 5 -15.56 -56.93 17.41
N ALA A 6 -14.33 -56.55 17.09
CA ALA A 6 -13.65 -55.42 17.73
C ALA A 6 -14.30 -54.10 17.30
N LEU A 7 -15.04 -53.47 18.22
CA LEU A 7 -15.50 -52.09 18.07
C LEU A 7 -14.29 -51.16 18.09
N ARG A 8 -13.98 -50.56 16.93
CA ARG A 8 -12.96 -49.52 16.82
C ARG A 8 -13.50 -48.25 17.48
N ASN A 9 -12.88 -47.85 18.58
CA ASN A 9 -13.10 -46.53 19.20
C ASN A 9 -12.59 -45.44 18.25
N CYS A 10 -13.48 -44.91 17.40
CA CYS A 10 -13.25 -43.67 16.70
C CYS A 10 -13.22 -42.52 17.71
N HIS A 11 -12.02 -42.09 18.11
CA HIS A 11 -11.83 -40.85 18.85
C HIS A 11 -12.20 -39.68 17.93
N ILE A 12 -13.43 -39.20 18.07
CA ILE A 12 -13.89 -37.94 17.47
C ILE A 12 -13.09 -36.83 18.17
N HIS A 13 -11.95 -36.47 17.60
CA HIS A 13 -11.30 -35.22 17.94
C HIS A 13 -12.30 -34.12 17.57
N SER A 14 -12.76 -33.38 18.57
CA SER A 14 -13.49 -32.12 18.39
C SER A 14 -12.57 -31.16 17.64
N ARG A 15 -12.58 -31.25 16.30
CA ARG A 15 -12.03 -30.21 15.44
C ARG A 15 -13.08 -29.12 15.42
N SER A 16 -12.98 -28.20 16.37
CA SER A 16 -13.68 -26.93 16.26
C SER A 16 -13.35 -26.34 14.88
N LEU A 17 -14.37 -26.12 14.07
CA LEU A 17 -14.19 -25.46 12.78
C LEU A 17 -13.59 -24.08 13.08
N PRO A 18 -12.49 -23.68 12.40
CA PRO A 18 -11.87 -22.40 12.68
C PRO A 18 -12.88 -21.29 12.35
N ARG A 19 -13.29 -20.56 13.39
CA ARG A 19 -14.09 -19.35 13.20
C ARG A 19 -13.26 -18.33 12.43
N MET A 20 -13.79 -17.83 11.31
CA MET A 20 -13.13 -16.77 10.56
C MET A 20 -13.02 -15.51 11.43
N LYS A 21 -11.82 -14.92 11.46
CA LYS A 21 -11.55 -13.67 12.17
C LYS A 21 -11.76 -12.50 11.20
N SER A 22 -12.62 -11.55 11.56
CA SER A 22 -12.74 -10.30 10.82
C SER A 22 -11.41 -9.54 10.90
N MET A 23 -10.91 -9.06 9.77
CA MET A 23 -9.67 -8.30 9.68
C MET A 23 -9.97 -6.87 9.24
N THR A 24 -9.34 -5.90 9.89
CA THR A 24 -9.57 -4.48 9.62
C THR A 24 -8.31 -3.84 9.07
N PRO A 25 -8.32 -3.26 7.86
CA PRO A 25 -7.16 -2.56 7.34
C PRO A 25 -6.84 -1.32 8.17
N PRO A 26 -5.59 -0.82 8.15
CA PRO A 26 -5.27 0.47 8.76
C PRO A 26 -6.11 1.62 8.20
N PRO A 27 -6.28 2.73 8.94
CA PRO A 27 -6.98 3.90 8.44
C PRO A 27 -6.37 4.40 7.12
N ASN A 28 -7.20 4.89 6.20
CA ASN A 28 -6.76 5.45 4.92
C ASN A 28 -5.88 4.49 4.08
N TYR A 29 -6.09 3.18 4.25
CA TYR A 29 -5.36 2.14 3.52
C TYR A 29 -5.73 2.15 2.03
N GLY A 30 -4.74 1.85 1.18
CA GLY A 30 -4.94 1.66 -0.26
C GLY A 30 -3.73 1.06 -0.95
N ALA A 31 -3.93 0.55 -2.16
CA ALA A 31 -2.85 0.13 -3.03
C ALA A 31 -2.39 1.31 -3.89
N VAL A 32 -1.09 1.60 -3.89
CA VAL A 32 -0.45 2.49 -4.86
C VAL A 32 -0.16 1.68 -6.13
N ILE A 33 0.53 0.55 -5.99
CA ILE A 33 0.70 -0.45 -7.04
C ILE A 33 0.13 -1.77 -6.48
N PRO A 34 -0.97 -2.30 -7.03
CA PRO A 34 -1.61 -3.51 -6.52
C PRO A 34 -0.62 -4.68 -6.38
N GLY A 35 -0.60 -5.29 -5.19
CA GLY A 35 0.28 -6.41 -4.87
C GLY A 35 1.74 -6.04 -4.54
N CYS A 36 2.16 -4.78 -4.69
CA CYS A 36 3.56 -4.37 -4.49
C CYS A 36 3.74 -3.20 -3.53
N ILE A 37 2.98 -2.11 -3.71
CA ILE A 37 3.14 -0.89 -2.93
C ILE A 37 1.80 -0.51 -2.31
N PHE A 38 1.77 -0.42 -0.99
CA PHE A 38 0.61 -0.05 -0.20
C PHE A 38 0.86 1.26 0.54
N ARG A 39 -0.22 1.97 0.86
CA ARG A 39 -0.20 3.18 1.67
C ARG A 39 -1.22 3.09 2.81
N SER A 40 -0.96 3.78 3.91
CA SER A 40 -1.96 3.96 4.98
C SER A 40 -1.65 5.13 5.92
N GLY A 41 -2.57 5.39 6.85
CA GLY A 41 -2.29 6.00 8.14
C GLY A 41 -1.54 5.06 9.08
N TYR A 42 -1.29 5.50 10.30
CA TYR A 42 -0.52 4.75 11.28
C TYR A 42 -1.20 3.41 11.61
N PRO A 43 -0.54 2.25 11.41
CA PRO A 43 -1.11 0.95 11.77
C PRO A 43 -1.23 0.78 13.28
N LEU A 44 -2.37 0.26 13.73
CA LEU A 44 -2.60 -0.15 15.12
C LEU A 44 -2.53 -1.68 15.24
N GLU A 45 -2.43 -2.18 16.47
CA GLU A 45 -2.41 -3.62 16.77
C GLU A 45 -3.62 -4.35 16.15
N ALA A 46 -4.81 -3.74 16.21
CA ALA A 46 -6.02 -4.27 15.59
C ALA A 46 -5.92 -4.50 14.07
N ASN A 47 -4.93 -3.88 13.40
CA ASN A 47 -4.70 -4.02 11.97
C ASN A 47 -3.68 -5.11 11.61
N GLN A 48 -2.93 -5.64 12.59
CA GLN A 48 -1.83 -6.56 12.34
C GLN A 48 -2.27 -7.82 11.59
N GLY A 49 -3.40 -8.43 11.99
CA GLY A 49 -3.93 -9.59 11.29
C GLY A 49 -4.25 -9.32 9.81
N PHE A 50 -4.71 -8.11 9.46
CA PHE A 50 -4.86 -7.72 8.06
C PHE A 50 -3.50 -7.57 7.36
N LEU A 51 -2.54 -6.88 7.99
CA LEU A 51 -1.22 -6.63 7.42
C LEU A 51 -0.41 -7.91 7.19
N GLU A 52 -0.59 -8.91 8.04
CA GLU A 52 0.01 -10.25 7.89
C GLU A 52 -0.45 -10.97 6.61
N THR A 53 -1.63 -10.62 6.08
CA THR A 53 -2.11 -11.16 4.79
C THR A 53 -1.38 -10.55 3.60
N LEU A 54 -0.84 -9.33 3.73
CA LEU A 54 -0.13 -8.64 2.67
C LEU A 54 1.29 -9.17 2.47
N LYS A 55 1.82 -9.95 3.42
CA LYS A 55 3.19 -10.49 3.40
C LYS A 55 4.21 -9.40 3.13
N LEU A 56 4.09 -8.30 3.87
CA LEU A 56 4.96 -7.14 3.75
C LEU A 56 6.41 -7.57 4.00
N LYS A 57 7.32 -7.06 3.17
CA LYS A 57 8.76 -7.14 3.38
C LYS A 57 9.30 -5.90 4.07
N THR A 58 8.68 -4.75 3.82
CA THR A 58 9.15 -3.47 4.34
C THR A 58 8.00 -2.61 4.84
N VAL A 59 8.21 -1.92 5.95
CA VAL A 59 7.36 -0.82 6.42
C VAL A 59 8.18 0.46 6.41
N LEU A 60 7.73 1.46 5.65
CA LEU A 60 8.34 2.78 5.56
C LEU A 60 7.52 3.80 6.36
N THR A 61 8.06 4.22 7.50
CA THR A 61 7.46 5.23 8.38
C THR A 61 8.04 6.61 8.07
N LEU A 62 7.18 7.54 7.68
CA LEU A 62 7.57 8.90 7.26
C LEU A 62 7.60 9.93 8.41
N VAL A 63 7.60 9.48 9.66
CA VAL A 63 7.50 10.33 10.85
C VAL A 63 8.59 9.97 11.85
N SER A 64 9.15 10.97 12.52
CA SER A 64 10.12 10.77 13.61
C SER A 64 9.40 10.46 14.91
N ALA A 65 8.76 9.29 14.99
CA ALA A 65 8.10 8.81 16.20
C ALA A 65 8.80 7.57 16.73
N ILE A 66 8.87 7.47 18.07
CA ILE A 66 9.36 6.26 18.72
C ILE A 66 8.39 5.12 18.39
N THR A 67 8.91 4.06 17.79
CA THR A 67 8.15 2.84 17.53
C THR A 67 7.83 2.15 18.86
N PRO A 68 6.56 1.89 19.18
CA PRO A 68 6.22 1.11 20.37
C PRO A 68 6.92 -0.26 20.31
N PRO A 69 7.48 -0.78 21.43
CA PRO A 69 8.19 -2.07 21.45
C PRO A 69 7.38 -3.22 20.85
N ALA A 70 6.09 -3.33 21.22
CA ALA A 70 5.20 -4.36 20.68
C ALA A 70 5.04 -4.29 19.15
N HIS A 71 5.04 -3.09 18.56
CA HIS A 71 4.96 -2.94 17.11
C HIS A 71 6.28 -3.32 16.42
N ALA A 72 7.42 -2.98 17.04
CA ALA A 72 8.74 -3.37 16.56
C ALA A 72 8.95 -4.89 16.63
N GLU A 73 8.52 -5.53 17.72
CA GLU A 73 8.53 -6.98 17.89
C GLU A 73 7.67 -7.68 16.84
N TRP A 74 6.43 -7.21 16.63
CA TRP A 74 5.56 -7.75 15.58
C TRP A 74 6.20 -7.66 14.19
N MET A 75 6.84 -6.53 13.84
CA MET A 75 7.55 -6.40 12.57
C MET A 75 8.70 -7.41 12.48
N LYS A 76 9.49 -7.56 13.55
CA LYS A 76 10.61 -8.51 13.61
C LYS A 76 10.14 -9.95 13.44
N GLU A 77 9.08 -10.36 14.13
CA GLU A 77 8.51 -11.72 14.05
C GLU A 77 7.99 -12.05 12.65
N ASN A 78 7.49 -11.06 11.93
CA ASN A 78 7.01 -11.20 10.55
C ASN A 78 8.12 -11.00 9.49
N GLY A 79 9.39 -10.80 9.91
CA GLY A 79 10.50 -10.57 8.98
C GLY A 79 10.38 -9.26 8.20
N ILE A 80 9.68 -8.27 8.75
CA ILE A 80 9.48 -6.96 8.14
C ILE A 80 10.68 -6.06 8.48
N GLU A 81 11.32 -5.53 7.44
CA GLU A 81 12.31 -4.48 7.57
C GLU A 81 11.61 -3.15 7.89
N HIS A 82 11.92 -2.56 9.04
CA HIS A 82 11.37 -1.26 9.41
C HIS A 82 12.33 -0.13 9.04
N ILE A 83 11.90 0.75 8.14
CA ILE A 83 12.68 1.91 7.69
C ILE A 83 11.96 3.19 8.13
N GLN A 84 12.66 4.05 8.86
CA GLN A 84 12.13 5.34 9.29
C GLN A 84 12.87 6.48 8.58
N ILE A 85 12.13 7.27 7.80
CA ILE A 85 12.66 8.46 7.10
C ILE A 85 11.75 9.64 7.39
N PRO A 86 12.10 10.51 8.36
CA PRO A 86 11.26 11.63 8.74
C PRO A 86 11.06 12.63 7.58
N ILE A 87 9.79 12.83 7.22
CA ILE A 87 9.34 13.91 6.35
C ILE A 87 8.66 14.95 7.24
N LEU A 88 9.13 16.19 7.18
CA LEU A 88 8.53 17.31 7.90
C LEU A 88 7.28 17.81 7.17
N PRO A 89 6.22 18.20 7.90
CA PRO A 89 5.01 18.70 7.29
C PRO A 89 5.27 20.06 6.61
N ASN A 90 4.75 20.24 5.40
CA ASN A 90 4.72 21.54 4.73
C ASN A 90 3.64 22.41 5.39
N LYS A 91 3.97 23.08 6.49
CA LYS A 91 3.12 24.11 7.10
C LYS A 91 3.65 25.47 6.65
N GLU A 92 2.73 26.36 6.26
CA GLU A 92 3.04 27.79 6.07
C GLU A 92 4.07 28.11 4.96
N GLY A 93 4.06 27.34 3.87
CA GLY A 93 4.73 27.74 2.62
C GLY A 93 6.24 27.57 2.56
N LYS A 94 6.89 27.04 3.60
CA LYS A 94 8.30 26.61 3.52
C LYS A 94 8.36 25.07 3.56
N PRO A 95 8.98 24.43 2.57
CA PRO A 95 9.29 23.02 2.70
C PRO A 95 10.36 22.87 3.78
N SER A 96 9.96 22.43 4.96
CA SER A 96 10.92 22.17 6.03
C SER A 96 11.71 20.89 5.80
N THR A 97 11.23 19.98 4.93
CA THR A 97 11.90 18.72 4.66
C THR A 97 13.11 18.91 3.75
N PRO A 98 14.31 18.47 4.16
CA PRO A 98 15.45 18.39 3.26
C PRO A 98 15.13 17.48 2.07
N VAL A 99 15.38 17.93 0.84
CA VAL A 99 15.16 17.14 -0.40
C VAL A 99 15.82 15.76 -0.30
N VAL A 100 16.96 15.66 0.38
CA VAL A 100 17.65 14.40 0.66
C VAL A 100 16.78 13.36 1.36
N ASN A 101 16.00 13.74 2.39
CA ASN A 101 15.11 12.78 3.08
C ASN A 101 14.03 12.28 2.13
N PHE A 102 13.50 13.18 1.31
CA PHE A 102 12.46 12.85 0.35
C PHE A 102 12.97 11.88 -0.73
N ASN A 103 14.16 12.14 -1.26
CA ASN A 103 14.83 11.26 -2.21
C ASN A 103 15.18 9.89 -1.61
N SER A 104 15.60 9.85 -0.33
CA SER A 104 15.85 8.59 0.37
C SER A 104 14.58 7.75 0.51
N ALA A 105 13.45 8.37 0.87
CA ALA A 105 12.17 7.67 0.96
C ALA A 105 11.74 7.11 -0.40
N LEU A 106 11.83 7.91 -1.47
CA LEU A 106 11.54 7.48 -2.83
C LEU A 106 12.47 6.36 -3.31
N ALA A 107 13.77 6.43 -2.99
CA ALA A 107 14.74 5.38 -3.34
C ALA A 107 14.39 4.03 -2.70
N VAL A 108 13.89 4.03 -1.46
CA VAL A 108 13.38 2.81 -0.81
C VAL A 108 12.14 2.28 -1.54
N ILE A 109 11.21 3.16 -1.91
CA ILE A 109 9.97 2.75 -2.61
C ILE A 109 10.28 2.22 -4.01
N LEU A 110 11.24 2.81 -4.72
CA LEU A 110 11.66 2.37 -6.06
C LEU A 110 12.38 1.02 -6.02
N ARG A 111 12.98 0.62 -4.90
CA ARG A 111 13.71 -0.63 -4.81
C ARG A 111 12.75 -1.82 -4.85
N ARG A 112 12.80 -2.63 -5.92
CA ARG A 112 11.95 -3.82 -6.09
C ARG A 112 12.15 -4.82 -4.96
N SER A 113 13.37 -4.92 -4.45
CA SER A 113 13.70 -5.81 -3.34
C SER A 113 13.06 -5.40 -2.01
N SER A 114 12.46 -4.21 -1.90
CA SER A 114 11.73 -3.78 -0.69
C SER A 114 10.23 -4.13 -0.75
N HIS A 115 9.75 -4.75 -1.84
CA HIS A 115 8.33 -5.04 -2.02
C HIS A 115 7.97 -6.46 -1.55
N PRO A 116 6.75 -6.69 -1.00
CA PRO A 116 5.67 -5.70 -0.80
C PRO A 116 5.94 -4.70 0.32
N ILE A 117 5.69 -3.41 0.08
CA ILE A 117 6.00 -2.31 1.00
C ILE A 117 4.75 -1.58 1.48
N LEU A 118 4.68 -1.24 2.77
CA LEU A 118 3.68 -0.33 3.33
C LEU A 118 4.31 1.04 3.63
N ILE A 119 3.79 2.09 3.01
CA ILE A 119 4.19 3.48 3.25
C ILE A 119 3.18 4.15 4.17
N HIS A 120 3.60 4.70 5.31
CA HIS A 120 2.68 5.41 6.18
C HIS A 120 3.28 6.63 6.87
N CYS A 121 2.38 7.51 7.30
CA CYS A 121 2.68 8.54 8.28
C CYS A 121 1.65 8.43 9.42
N ASN A 122 1.25 9.54 10.03
CA ASN A 122 0.21 9.51 11.06
C ASN A 122 -1.18 9.19 10.46
N GLN A 123 -1.58 9.91 9.40
CA GLN A 123 -2.94 9.79 8.83
C GLN A 123 -2.95 9.29 7.37
N GLY A 124 -1.77 9.06 6.76
CA GLY A 124 -1.67 8.64 5.36
C GLY A 124 -2.05 9.70 4.33
N ARG A 125 -2.15 10.96 4.77
CA ARG A 125 -2.63 12.11 3.98
C ARG A 125 -1.48 12.89 3.36
N HIS A 126 -0.91 13.85 4.11
CA HIS A 126 0.07 14.83 3.61
C HIS A 126 1.41 14.21 3.22
N ARG A 127 2.19 13.71 4.20
CA ARG A 127 3.54 13.18 3.94
C ARG A 127 3.51 11.97 3.03
N THR A 128 2.65 11.00 3.34
CA THR A 128 2.44 9.81 2.50
C THR A 128 1.95 10.20 1.10
N GLY A 129 0.98 11.13 1.00
CA GLY A 129 0.46 11.58 -0.29
C GLY A 129 1.50 12.30 -1.13
N CYS A 130 2.31 13.19 -0.56
CA CYS A 130 3.41 13.84 -1.28
C CYS A 130 4.42 12.81 -1.80
N VAL A 131 4.86 11.89 -0.94
CA VAL A 131 5.83 10.85 -1.33
C VAL A 131 5.25 9.94 -2.43
N VAL A 132 4.00 9.51 -2.29
CA VAL A 132 3.32 8.69 -3.31
C VAL A 132 3.17 9.46 -4.62
N ALA A 133 2.69 10.70 -4.59
CA ALA A 133 2.53 11.50 -5.80
C ALA A 133 3.87 11.78 -6.50
N CYS A 134 4.95 12.01 -5.75
CA CYS A 134 6.27 12.17 -6.35
C CYS A 134 6.83 10.84 -6.88
N PHE A 135 6.53 9.71 -6.25
CA PHE A 135 6.83 8.38 -6.81
C PHE A 135 6.15 8.20 -8.18
N ARG A 136 4.86 8.54 -8.31
CA ARG A 136 4.13 8.54 -9.59
C ARG A 136 4.89 9.33 -10.66
N ARG A 137 5.32 10.55 -10.32
CA ARG A 137 6.10 11.40 -11.24
C ARG A 137 7.44 10.79 -11.64
N VAL A 138 8.17 10.18 -10.69
CA VAL A 138 9.47 9.55 -10.98
C VAL A 138 9.33 8.36 -11.94
N ILE A 139 8.23 7.60 -11.84
CA ILE A 139 7.97 6.49 -12.77
C ILE A 139 7.29 6.92 -14.08
N GLY A 140 7.17 8.23 -14.32
CA GLY A 140 6.66 8.80 -15.56
C GLY A 140 5.13 8.87 -15.68
N GLU A 141 4.39 8.74 -14.58
CA GLU A 141 2.93 8.96 -14.61
C GLU A 141 2.58 10.46 -14.67
N ASP A 142 1.36 10.75 -15.15
CA ASP A 142 0.86 12.10 -15.36
C ASP A 142 0.72 12.89 -14.04
N LEU A 143 1.11 14.17 -14.09
CA LEU A 143 1.09 15.07 -12.93
C LEU A 143 -0.32 15.32 -12.42
N ILE A 144 -1.31 15.49 -13.31
CA ILE A 144 -2.68 15.78 -12.92
C ILE A 144 -3.30 14.55 -12.26
N ALA A 145 -3.03 13.35 -12.79
CA ALA A 145 -3.43 12.09 -12.17
C ALA A 145 -2.82 11.92 -10.76
N ALA A 146 -1.52 12.19 -10.61
CA ALA A 146 -0.84 12.11 -9.31
C ALA A 146 -1.41 13.10 -8.28
N ILE A 147 -1.75 14.33 -8.72
CA ILE A 147 -2.40 15.33 -7.86
C ILE A 147 -3.83 14.90 -7.50
N SER A 148 -4.58 14.36 -8.46
CA SER A 148 -5.93 13.83 -8.21
C SER A 148 -5.90 12.72 -7.16
N GLU A 149 -4.98 11.75 -7.28
CA GLU A 149 -4.76 10.71 -6.27
C GLU A 149 -4.42 11.32 -4.90
N TYR A 150 -3.55 12.34 -4.84
CA TYR A 150 -3.27 13.05 -3.61
C TYR A 150 -4.55 13.60 -2.96
N HIS A 151 -5.41 14.30 -3.71
CA HIS A 151 -6.66 14.85 -3.19
C HIS A 151 -7.59 13.77 -2.66
N THR A 152 -7.76 12.66 -3.37
CA THR A 152 -8.58 11.53 -2.92
C THR A 152 -8.17 11.05 -1.53
N TYR A 153 -6.88 10.88 -1.27
CA TYR A 153 -6.39 10.41 0.03
C TYR A 153 -6.22 11.51 1.07
N ALA A 154 -6.09 12.77 0.66
CA ALA A 154 -5.92 13.91 1.56
C ALA A 154 -7.26 14.49 2.06
N ASP A 155 -8.37 14.24 1.37
CA ASP A 155 -9.72 14.73 1.70
C ASP A 155 -10.17 14.41 3.14
N PRO A 156 -10.72 15.36 3.91
CA PRO A 156 -11.06 16.74 3.53
C PRO A 156 -9.95 17.76 3.85
N LYS A 157 -8.72 17.28 4.06
CA LYS A 157 -7.60 18.06 4.61
C LYS A 157 -6.47 18.26 3.60
N ALA A 158 -6.75 18.30 2.30
CA ALA A 158 -5.74 18.62 1.29
C ALA A 158 -5.08 20.00 1.57
N ARG A 159 -3.81 20.14 1.22
CA ARG A 159 -3.01 21.34 1.51
C ARG A 159 -2.38 21.91 0.24
N PRO A 160 -2.61 23.20 -0.09
CA PRO A 160 -1.94 23.82 -1.23
C PRO A 160 -0.41 23.72 -1.19
N PRO A 161 0.29 23.86 -0.04
CA PRO A 161 1.74 23.64 0.01
C PRO A 161 2.22 22.25 -0.43
N ASP A 162 1.41 21.21 -0.20
CA ASP A 162 1.75 19.85 -0.64
C ASP A 162 1.63 19.74 -2.17
N GLU A 163 0.59 20.32 -2.77
CA GLU A 163 0.45 20.36 -4.23
C GLU A 163 1.58 21.15 -4.89
N VAL A 164 1.95 22.31 -4.33
CA VAL A 164 3.08 23.11 -4.82
C VAL A 164 4.37 22.29 -4.79
N TRP A 165 4.60 21.53 -3.71
CA TRP A 165 5.73 20.60 -3.64
C TRP A 165 5.65 19.52 -4.72
N ILE A 166 4.49 18.85 -4.86
CA ILE A 166 4.28 17.80 -5.85
C ILE A 166 4.54 18.32 -7.27
N ARG A 167 4.14 19.56 -7.60
CA ARG A 167 4.38 20.17 -8.92
C ARG A 167 5.85 20.50 -9.16
N ASN A 168 6.51 21.05 -8.14
CA ASN A 168 7.88 21.57 -8.26
C ASN A 168 8.97 20.53 -8.02
N TYR A 169 8.63 19.32 -7.56
CA TYR A 169 9.61 18.25 -7.36
C TYR A 169 10.34 17.92 -8.67
N ASP A 170 11.67 17.82 -8.62
CA ASP A 170 12.47 17.38 -9.77
C ASP A 170 12.45 15.85 -9.86
N ALA A 171 11.58 15.31 -10.71
CA ALA A 171 11.44 13.88 -10.92
C ALA A 171 12.69 13.23 -11.58
N THR A 172 13.55 14.02 -12.22
CA THR A 172 14.75 13.51 -12.89
C THR A 172 15.83 13.08 -11.90
N ALA A 173 15.79 13.61 -10.66
CA ALA A 173 16.73 13.32 -9.59
C ALA A 173 16.88 11.82 -9.28
N LEU A 174 15.84 11.02 -9.53
CA LEU A 174 15.83 9.57 -9.30
C LEU A 174 15.62 8.74 -10.57
N ALA A 175 15.71 9.35 -11.76
CA ALA A 175 15.51 8.64 -13.02
C ALA A 175 16.47 7.45 -13.19
N ARG A 176 17.74 7.59 -12.79
CA ARG A 176 18.73 6.50 -12.84
C ARG A 176 18.34 5.32 -11.94
N VAL A 177 17.82 5.61 -10.75
CA VAL A 177 17.35 4.59 -9.81
C VAL A 177 16.10 3.90 -10.37
N ALA A 178 15.14 4.68 -10.88
CA ALA A 178 13.93 4.15 -11.48
C ALA A 178 14.22 3.25 -12.69
N ALA A 179 15.19 3.62 -13.53
CA ALA A 179 15.61 2.81 -14.68
C ALA A 179 16.30 1.51 -14.23
N HIS A 180 17.23 1.59 -13.27
CA HIS A 180 17.90 0.42 -12.70
C HIS A 180 16.92 -0.60 -12.10
N GLU A 181 15.88 -0.10 -11.43
CA GLU A 181 14.82 -0.91 -10.82
C GLU A 181 13.69 -1.27 -11.80
N HIS A 182 13.87 -0.99 -13.10
CA HIS A 182 12.94 -1.33 -14.19
C HIS A 182 11.53 -0.75 -14.00
N TRP A 183 11.42 0.48 -13.48
CA TRP A 183 10.16 1.24 -13.47
C TRP A 183 9.92 2.01 -14.76
N ILE A 184 10.99 2.49 -15.38
CA ILE A 184 10.97 3.25 -16.62
C ILE A 184 11.81 2.54 -17.68
N GLY A 185 11.38 2.58 -18.95
CA GLY A 185 12.14 2.02 -20.08
C GLY A 185 12.09 0.50 -20.27
N SER A 186 11.28 -0.24 -19.51
CA SER A 186 10.99 -1.64 -19.84
C SER A 186 9.89 -1.72 -20.92
N PRO A 187 9.97 -2.64 -21.90
CA PRO A 187 8.81 -2.97 -22.73
C PRO A 187 7.70 -3.43 -21.78
N GLN A 188 6.58 -2.72 -21.77
CA GLN A 188 5.46 -3.04 -20.89
C GLN A 188 5.05 -4.50 -21.12
N GLN A 189 5.17 -5.36 -20.10
CA GLN A 189 4.39 -6.58 -20.08
C GLN A 189 2.91 -6.15 -20.14
N PRO A 190 2.09 -6.74 -21.03
CA PRO A 190 0.72 -6.30 -21.22
C PRO A 190 -0.01 -6.40 -19.88
N THR A 191 -0.44 -5.25 -19.37
CA THR A 191 -1.35 -5.17 -18.24
C THR A 191 -2.58 -5.98 -18.59
N ALA A 192 -3.02 -6.84 -17.66
CA ALA A 192 -4.18 -7.70 -17.85
C ALA A 192 -5.33 -6.85 -18.39
N ARG A 193 -5.76 -7.17 -19.62
CA ARG A 193 -6.85 -6.48 -20.32
C ARG A 193 -8.02 -6.32 -19.35
N THR A 194 -8.44 -5.07 -19.18
CA THR A 194 -9.73 -4.71 -18.60
C THR A 194 -10.79 -5.63 -19.19
N LEU A 195 -11.39 -6.48 -18.37
CA LEU A 195 -12.59 -7.22 -18.74
C LEU A 195 -13.68 -6.16 -18.95
N THR A 196 -13.90 -5.76 -20.20
CA THR A 196 -15.11 -5.03 -20.59
C THR A 196 -16.31 -5.88 -20.19
N PRO A 197 -17.31 -5.33 -19.48
CA PRO A 197 -18.54 -6.06 -19.23
C PRO A 197 -19.21 -6.37 -20.57
N VAL A 198 -19.59 -7.63 -20.77
CA VAL A 198 -20.45 -8.04 -21.89
C VAL A 198 -21.74 -7.24 -21.80
N ALA A 199 -22.02 -6.43 -22.81
CA ALA A 199 -23.30 -5.73 -22.94
C ALA A 199 -24.43 -6.76 -22.98
N SER A 200 -25.27 -6.77 -21.95
CA SER A 200 -26.50 -7.55 -21.92
C SER A 200 -27.46 -7.01 -22.98
N ARG A 201 -27.68 -7.78 -24.05
CA ARG A 201 -28.78 -7.52 -24.98
C ARG A 201 -30.08 -7.94 -24.30
N THR A 202 -30.80 -7.00 -23.70
CA THR A 202 -32.22 -7.19 -23.38
C THR A 202 -33.02 -7.00 -24.65
N GLY A 203 -33.48 -8.11 -25.24
CA GLY A 203 -34.49 -8.10 -26.29
C GLY A 203 -35.84 -7.69 -25.69
N ALA A 204 -36.42 -6.60 -26.19
CA ALA A 204 -37.80 -6.25 -25.91
C ALA A 204 -38.75 -7.20 -26.68
N PRO A 205 -39.81 -7.75 -26.08
CA PRO A 205 -40.80 -8.50 -26.81
C PRO A 205 -41.76 -7.55 -27.54
N LYS A 206 -41.92 -7.75 -28.85
CA LYS A 206 -42.99 -7.15 -29.65
C LYS A 206 -44.34 -7.67 -29.15
N VAL A 207 -45.17 -6.80 -28.60
CA VAL A 207 -46.60 -7.07 -28.42
C VAL A 207 -47.29 -6.74 -29.74
N ARG A 208 -48.03 -7.71 -30.27
CA ARG A 208 -48.90 -7.58 -31.45
C ARG A 208 -50.28 -8.06 -31.04
N ALA A 209 -51.21 -7.14 -30.86
CA ALA A 209 -52.66 -7.26 -31.02
C ALA A 209 -53.23 -5.85 -30.93
#